data_AF-A0A447ULE5-F1
#
_entry.id   AF-A0A447ULE5-F1
#
_cell.length_a   1.000
_cell.length_b   1.000
_cell.length_c   1.000
_cell.angle_alpha   90.00
_cell.angle_beta   90.00
_cell.angle_gamma   90.00
#
_symmetry.space_group_name_H-M   'P 1'
#
loop_
_entity.id
_entity.type
_entity.pdbx_description
1 polymer ?
#
loop_
_entity_poly.entity_id
_entity_poly.type
_entity_poly.pdbx_seq_one_letter_code
_entity_poly.pdbx_strand_id
1 'polypeptide(L)'
;MSTLAIDIGGTKLAAARVDDDLRIRERRELPTPASKTPDALREALKVLVEPLQTTAQRVAIASTGIIREGALLAINPHNLGGLLHFPLVQTLEDLTGLPTLAVNDAQAAAWAEYHALTSDVRDMVFITVSTGVGGGVVSDGRLLTGMSGLAGHLGHTLADPQGPVCGCGRRGLCGGYRLRTRHCGSGAGFPGRVRRQNCLCTCGCRERTGCASGSALRAGCRAVNCRC
;
A
#
# COMPACT_ATOMS: atom_id res chain seq x y z
N MET A 1 10.31 23.91 7.78
CA MET A 1 9.27 23.20 8.54
C MET A 1 9.58 21.70 8.48
N SER A 2 9.06 20.91 9.40
CA SER A 2 9.29 19.49 9.56
C SER A 2 7.94 18.83 9.82
N THR A 3 7.65 17.79 9.06
CA THR A 3 6.46 16.96 9.24
C THR A 3 6.86 15.72 10.02
N LEU A 4 6.10 15.36 11.05
CA LEU A 4 6.19 14.03 11.64
C LEU A 4 5.37 13.07 10.76
N ALA A 5 6.04 12.31 9.91
CA ALA A 5 5.42 11.32 9.05
C ALA A 5 5.30 9.99 9.80
N ILE A 6 4.11 9.38 9.77
CA ILE A 6 3.81 8.10 10.42
C ILE A 6 3.26 7.14 9.37
N ASP A 7 3.75 5.91 9.36
CA ASP A 7 3.25 4.80 8.53
C ASP A 7 2.74 3.69 9.45
N ILE A 8 1.45 3.39 9.36
CA ILE A 8 0.75 2.40 10.16
C ILE A 8 0.39 1.20 9.27
N GLY A 9 1.24 0.18 9.32
CA GLY A 9 1.02 -1.10 8.68
C GLY A 9 0.41 -2.14 9.62
N GLY A 10 -0.03 -3.26 9.05
CA GLY A 10 -0.58 -4.39 9.82
C GLY A 10 0.44 -5.10 10.72
N THR A 11 1.74 -4.98 10.44
CA THR A 11 2.83 -5.63 11.20
C THR A 11 3.79 -4.65 11.85
N LYS A 12 3.83 -3.41 11.38
CA LYS A 12 4.85 -2.43 11.75
C LYS A 12 4.27 -1.02 11.77
N LEU A 13 4.68 -0.26 12.77
CA LEU A 13 4.52 1.18 12.85
C LEU A 13 5.89 1.81 12.56
N ALA A 14 5.94 2.81 11.68
CA ALA A 14 7.13 3.60 11.43
C ALA A 14 6.83 5.08 11.61
N ALA A 15 7.80 5.84 12.11
CA ALA A 15 7.73 7.29 12.13
C ALA A 15 9.07 7.89 11.74
N ALA A 16 9.03 9.06 11.13
CA ALA A 16 10.22 9.84 10.81
C ALA A 16 9.88 11.32 10.74
N ARG A 17 10.90 12.16 10.87
CA ARG A 17 10.79 13.56 10.52
C ARG A 17 11.08 13.73 9.03
N VAL A 18 10.27 14.53 8.34
CA VAL A 18 10.48 14.88 6.93
C VAL A 18 10.64 16.39 6.86
N ASP A 19 11.82 16.85 6.42
CA ASP A 19 12.11 18.27 6.25
C ASP A 19 11.53 18.83 4.93
N ASP A 20 11.65 20.16 4.72
CA ASP A 20 11.11 20.82 3.53
C ASP A 20 11.78 20.36 2.22
N ASP A 21 13.00 19.80 2.31
CA ASP A 21 13.69 19.19 1.17
C ASP A 21 13.25 17.74 0.91
N LEU A 22 12.17 17.29 1.57
CA LEU A 22 11.63 15.93 1.55
C LEU A 22 12.63 14.87 2.03
N ARG A 23 13.61 15.25 2.87
CA ARG A 23 14.58 14.29 3.41
C ARG A 23 14.05 13.68 4.71
N ILE A 24 14.11 12.36 4.76
CA ILE A 24 13.76 11.57 5.94
C ILE A 24 14.89 11.67 6.98
N ARG A 25 14.54 12.10 8.20
CA ARG A 25 15.41 12.24 9.36
C ARG A 25 14.87 11.43 10.53
N GLU A 26 15.78 10.92 11.37
CA GLU A 26 15.43 10.33 12.68
C GLU A 26 14.32 9.27 12.59
N ARG A 27 14.50 8.30 11.69
CA ARG A 27 13.51 7.25 11.47
C ARG A 27 13.49 6.25 12.63
N ARG A 28 12.28 5.91 13.09
CA ARG A 28 12.01 4.95 14.17
C ARG A 28 10.94 3.97 13.73
N GLU A 29 10.98 2.78 14.31
CA GLU A 29 10.02 1.71 14.03
C GLU A 29 9.68 0.94 15.30
N LEU A 30 8.43 0.49 15.38
CA LEU A 30 7.94 -0.42 16.41
C LEU A 30 7.06 -1.50 15.75
N PRO A 31 6.95 -2.71 16.34
CA PRO A 31 5.96 -3.68 15.89
C PRO A 31 4.53 -3.16 16.14
N THR A 32 3.61 -3.44 15.21
CA THR A 32 2.18 -3.17 15.44
C THR A 32 1.66 -4.11 16.54
N PRO A 33 0.98 -3.59 17.59
CA PRO A 33 0.49 -4.42 18.69
C PRO A 33 -0.42 -5.56 18.22
N ALA A 34 -0.08 -6.80 18.60
CA ALA A 34 -0.83 -7.99 18.21
C ALA A 34 -2.23 -8.06 18.83
N SER A 35 -2.44 -7.42 19.99
CA SER A 35 -3.72 -7.39 20.70
C SER A 35 -4.81 -6.63 19.94
N LYS A 36 -4.43 -5.69 19.07
CA LYS A 36 -5.34 -4.81 18.32
C LYS A 36 -6.37 -4.11 19.22
N THR A 37 -5.94 -3.70 20.42
CA THR A 37 -6.75 -2.88 21.32
C THR A 37 -6.40 -1.40 21.13
N PRO A 38 -7.38 -0.48 21.25
CA PRO A 38 -7.14 0.96 21.16
C PRO A 38 -6.01 1.45 22.08
N ASP A 39 -6.01 1.01 23.34
CA ASP A 39 -4.99 1.42 24.32
C ASP A 39 -3.59 0.97 23.93
N ALA A 40 -3.44 -0.26 23.45
CA ALA A 40 -2.14 -0.77 23.03
C ALA A 40 -1.60 -0.01 21.81
N LEU A 41 -2.47 0.34 20.85
CA LEU A 41 -2.07 1.15 19.70
C LEU A 41 -1.71 2.58 20.13
N ARG A 42 -2.50 3.19 21.03
CA ARG A 42 -2.22 4.53 21.58
C ARG A 42 -0.86 4.59 22.27
N GLU A 43 -0.55 3.64 23.15
CA GLU A 43 0.74 3.58 23.84
C GLU A 43 1.90 3.34 22.87
N ALA A 44 1.73 2.45 21.88
CA ALA A 44 2.74 2.24 20.85
C ALA A 44 3.01 3.51 20.02
N LEU A 45 1.95 4.24 19.64
CA LEU A 45 2.07 5.51 18.93
C LEU A 45 2.77 6.56 19.79
N LYS A 46 2.42 6.69 21.06
CA LYS A 46 3.07 7.61 22.01
C LYS A 46 4.58 7.37 22.08
N VAL A 47 5.00 6.13 22.31
CA VAL A 47 6.42 5.75 22.38
C VAL A 47 7.14 6.01 21.06
N LEU A 48 6.45 5.82 19.94
CA LEU A 48 7.01 6.02 18.61
C LEU A 48 7.27 7.52 18.31
N VAL A 49 6.34 8.40 18.69
CA VAL A 49 6.34 9.82 18.29
C VAL A 49 7.01 10.76 19.28
N GLU A 50 7.00 10.44 20.57
CA GLU A 50 7.54 11.31 21.64
C GLU A 50 8.95 11.85 21.34
N PRO A 51 9.90 11.05 20.80
CA PRO A 51 11.26 11.53 20.53
C PRO A 51 11.37 12.39 19.27
N LEU A 52 10.33 12.44 18.42
CA LEU A 52 10.34 13.10 17.12
C LEU A 52 9.47 14.35 17.07
N GLN A 53 8.57 14.55 18.05
CA GLN A 53 7.52 15.55 18.00
C GLN A 53 8.01 17.00 18.25
N THR A 54 9.07 17.18 19.03
CA THR A 54 9.51 18.51 19.55
C THR A 54 9.86 19.54 18.48
N THR A 55 10.18 19.08 17.27
CA THR A 55 10.65 19.92 16.16
C THR A 55 9.75 19.82 14.93
N ALA A 56 8.68 19.05 15.01
CA ALA A 56 7.65 18.96 13.99
C ALA A 56 6.60 20.06 14.19
N GLN A 57 6.00 20.55 13.09
CA GLN A 57 4.87 21.49 13.17
C GLN A 57 3.52 20.85 12.82
N ARG A 58 3.53 19.63 12.31
CA ARG A 58 2.35 18.89 11.85
C ARG A 58 2.64 17.39 11.78
N VAL A 59 1.58 16.58 11.80
CA VAL A 59 1.63 15.13 11.65
C VAL A 59 0.94 14.72 10.36
N ALA A 60 1.55 13.80 9.62
CA ALA A 60 0.93 13.18 8.45
C ALA A 60 1.00 11.66 8.59
N ILE A 61 -0.16 11.00 8.50
CA ILE A 61 -0.29 9.56 8.72
C ILE A 61 -0.66 8.87 7.40
N ALA A 62 0.15 7.91 6.99
CA ALA A 62 -0.21 6.90 6.01
C ALA A 62 -0.64 5.64 6.79
N SER A 63 -1.87 5.15 6.57
CA SER A 63 -2.36 3.97 7.28
C SER A 63 -2.90 2.93 6.32
N THR A 64 -2.68 1.67 6.64
CA THR A 64 -3.45 0.58 6.03
C THR A 64 -4.94 0.75 6.34
N GLY A 65 -5.80 0.20 5.49
CA GLY A 65 -7.25 0.32 5.62
C GLY A 65 -7.80 1.62 5.02
N ILE A 66 -8.97 2.02 5.51
CA ILE A 66 -9.72 3.19 5.06
C ILE A 66 -9.63 4.26 6.16
N ILE A 67 -9.32 5.50 5.77
CA ILE A 67 -9.45 6.65 6.67
C ILE A 67 -10.71 7.42 6.33
N ARG A 68 -11.63 7.51 7.28
CA ARG A 68 -12.87 8.29 7.15
C ARG A 68 -13.06 9.16 8.37
N GLU A 69 -13.21 10.46 8.16
CA GLU A 69 -13.45 11.43 9.24
C GLU A 69 -12.39 11.30 10.36
N GLY A 70 -11.13 11.04 9.97
CA GLY A 70 -10.00 10.86 10.90
C GLY A 70 -9.95 9.52 11.64
N ALA A 71 -10.93 8.63 11.46
CA ALA A 71 -10.98 7.31 12.07
C ALA A 71 -10.47 6.20 11.13
N LEU A 72 -9.97 5.12 11.72
CA LEU A 72 -9.49 3.93 11.02
C LEU A 72 -10.63 2.92 10.79
N LEU A 73 -10.84 2.55 9.54
CA LEU A 73 -11.76 1.49 9.10
C LEU A 73 -11.04 0.51 8.18
N ALA A 74 -11.71 -0.58 7.82
CA ALA A 74 -11.20 -1.53 6.83
C ALA A 74 -12.34 -2.10 6.00
N ILE A 75 -12.04 -2.51 4.77
CA ILE A 75 -13.00 -3.20 3.90
C ILE A 75 -13.48 -4.50 4.55
N ASN A 76 -12.57 -5.23 5.20
CA ASN A 76 -12.95 -6.29 6.13
C ASN A 76 -12.74 -5.80 7.57
N PRO A 77 -13.81 -5.50 8.33
CA PRO A 77 -13.72 -5.05 9.72
C PRO A 77 -12.94 -6.02 10.63
N HIS A 78 -13.00 -7.33 10.36
CA HIS A 78 -12.29 -8.33 11.15
C HIS A 78 -10.77 -8.20 11.09
N ASN A 79 -10.22 -7.55 10.05
CA ASN A 79 -8.78 -7.33 9.95
C ASN A 79 -8.27 -6.37 11.03
N LEU A 80 -9.12 -5.46 11.51
CA LEU A 80 -8.76 -4.47 12.53
C LEU A 80 -9.07 -4.91 13.96
N GLY A 81 -9.91 -5.93 14.15
CA GLY A 81 -10.30 -6.36 15.49
C GLY A 81 -10.88 -5.18 16.30
N GLY A 82 -10.31 -4.91 17.48
CA GLY A 82 -10.71 -3.80 18.35
C GLY A 82 -10.32 -2.40 17.85
N LEU A 83 -9.60 -2.29 16.72
CA LEU A 83 -9.19 -1.01 16.14
C LEU A 83 -10.21 -0.45 15.13
N LEU A 84 -11.32 -1.13 14.89
CA LEU A 84 -12.38 -0.60 14.05
C LEU A 84 -12.93 0.71 14.68
N HIS A 85 -12.98 1.79 13.91
CA HIS A 85 -13.33 3.13 14.36
C HIS A 85 -12.33 3.78 15.34
N PHE A 86 -11.10 3.29 15.41
CA PHE A 86 -10.07 3.94 16.21
C PHE A 86 -9.88 5.40 15.76
N PRO A 87 -9.99 6.40 16.67
CA PRO A 87 -9.96 7.82 16.33
C PRO A 87 -8.51 8.27 16.10
N LEU A 88 -7.95 7.87 14.96
CA LEU A 88 -6.52 7.95 14.68
C LEU A 88 -5.98 9.40 14.67
N VAL A 89 -6.66 10.31 13.97
CA VAL A 89 -6.26 11.72 13.91
C VAL A 89 -6.32 12.35 15.30
N GLN A 90 -7.47 12.26 15.98
CA GLN A 90 -7.64 12.81 17.32
C GLN A 90 -6.61 12.26 18.31
N THR A 91 -6.30 10.96 18.26
CA THR A 91 -5.31 10.35 19.16
C THR A 91 -3.94 10.99 18.98
N LEU A 92 -3.50 11.25 17.75
CA LEU A 92 -2.20 11.89 17.52
C LEU A 92 -2.22 13.38 17.85
N GLU A 93 -3.34 14.07 17.65
CA GLU A 93 -3.51 15.45 18.12
C GLU A 93 -3.40 15.54 19.64
N ASP A 94 -4.05 14.63 20.38
CA ASP A 94 -3.97 14.58 21.85
C ASP A 94 -2.55 14.26 22.34
N LEU A 95 -1.82 13.39 21.63
CA LEU A 95 -0.47 12.98 22.01
C LEU A 95 0.58 14.04 21.71
N THR A 96 0.43 14.77 20.60
CA THR A 96 1.48 15.66 20.08
C THR A 96 1.16 17.15 20.21
N GLY A 97 -0.12 17.51 20.34
CA GLY A 97 -0.61 18.89 20.26
C GLY A 97 -0.48 19.50 18.86
N LEU A 98 -0.25 18.71 17.81
CA LEU A 98 0.02 19.18 16.46
C LEU A 98 -1.16 18.89 15.50
N PRO A 99 -1.40 19.77 14.52
CA PRO A 99 -2.37 19.51 13.45
C PRO A 99 -2.04 18.20 12.73
N THR A 100 -3.04 17.31 12.60
CA THR A 100 -2.84 15.96 12.08
C THR A 100 -3.74 15.68 10.89
N LEU A 101 -3.18 15.04 9.86
CA LEU A 101 -3.95 14.46 8.76
C LEU A 101 -3.63 12.97 8.60
N ALA A 102 -4.60 12.21 8.12
CA ALA A 102 -4.43 10.78 7.82
C ALA A 102 -5.00 10.44 6.44
N VAL A 103 -4.30 9.56 5.72
CA VAL A 103 -4.71 9.02 4.43
C VAL A 103 -4.37 7.53 4.35
N ASN A 104 -4.93 6.82 3.38
CA ASN A 104 -4.55 5.43 3.14
C ASN A 104 -3.08 5.33 2.66
N ASP A 105 -2.39 4.23 3.00
CA ASP A 105 -1.01 3.93 2.63
C ASP A 105 -0.75 3.93 1.11
N ALA A 106 -1.59 3.27 0.32
CA ALA A 106 -1.48 3.24 -1.13
C ALA A 106 -1.85 4.60 -1.77
N GLN A 107 -2.75 5.37 -1.17
CA GLN A 107 -3.02 6.76 -1.57
C GLN A 107 -1.80 7.67 -1.29
N ALA A 108 -1.15 7.54 -0.13
CA ALA A 108 0.07 8.29 0.20
C ALA A 108 1.21 7.94 -0.76
N ALA A 109 1.40 6.65 -1.06
CA ALA A 109 2.38 6.19 -2.03
C ALA A 109 2.08 6.72 -3.44
N ALA A 110 0.81 6.73 -3.86
CA ALA A 110 0.41 7.34 -5.13
C ALA A 110 0.78 8.82 -5.20
N TRP A 111 0.59 9.56 -4.11
CA TRP A 111 0.94 10.98 -4.09
C TRP A 111 2.45 11.21 -4.13
N ALA A 112 3.22 10.37 -3.42
CA ALA A 112 4.67 10.43 -3.46
C ALA A 112 5.22 10.15 -4.87
N GLU A 113 4.74 9.08 -5.53
CA GLU A 113 5.16 8.72 -6.88
C GLU A 113 4.74 9.77 -7.92
N TYR A 114 3.54 10.34 -7.78
CA TYR A 114 3.06 11.42 -8.64
C TYR A 114 4.02 12.62 -8.63
N HIS A 115 4.48 13.03 -7.44
CA HIS A 115 5.45 14.12 -7.29
C HIS A 115 6.87 13.76 -7.75
N ALA A 116 7.21 12.48 -7.89
CA ALA A 116 8.49 12.04 -8.42
C ALA A 116 8.55 12.03 -9.96
N LEU A 117 7.40 12.16 -10.64
CA LEU A 117 7.35 12.24 -12.10
C LEU A 117 7.92 13.57 -12.60
N THR A 118 8.65 13.51 -13.71
CA THR A 118 9.02 14.69 -14.51
C THR A 118 7.86 15.05 -15.45
N SER A 119 7.60 16.35 -15.62
CA SER A 119 6.30 17.02 -15.87
C SER A 119 5.35 16.56 -17.02
N ASP A 120 4.13 17.12 -16.96
CA ASP A 120 2.92 17.05 -17.83
C ASP A 120 1.88 15.95 -17.54
N VAL A 121 2.15 15.04 -16.61
CA VAL A 121 1.16 14.05 -16.18
C VAL A 121 0.14 14.72 -15.25
N ARG A 122 -1.14 14.74 -15.64
CA ARG A 122 -2.26 15.22 -14.80
C ARG A 122 -3.03 14.09 -14.12
N ASP A 123 -3.03 12.92 -14.74
CA ASP A 123 -3.77 11.76 -14.29
C ASP A 123 -2.81 10.58 -14.11
N MET A 124 -2.80 10.00 -12.92
CA MET A 124 -1.94 8.88 -12.59
C MET A 124 -2.68 7.88 -11.72
N VAL A 125 -2.56 6.60 -12.06
CA VAL A 125 -2.99 5.51 -11.18
C VAL A 125 -1.76 4.80 -10.67
N PHE A 126 -1.60 4.77 -9.35
CA PHE A 126 -0.60 3.95 -8.68
C PHE A 126 -1.25 2.64 -8.26
N ILE A 127 -0.58 1.52 -8.51
CA ILE A 127 -0.98 0.19 -8.08
C ILE A 127 0.19 -0.42 -7.33
N THR A 128 -0.06 -0.84 -6.09
CA THR A 128 0.90 -1.61 -5.31
C THR A 128 0.47 -3.07 -5.25
N VAL A 129 1.44 -3.96 -5.51
CA VAL A 129 1.26 -5.41 -5.47
C VAL A 129 2.24 -5.97 -4.45
N SER A 130 1.71 -6.47 -3.34
CA SER A 130 2.49 -7.05 -2.24
C SER A 130 1.73 -8.25 -1.66
N THR A 131 1.49 -8.30 -0.35
CA THR A 131 0.60 -9.29 0.27
C THR A 131 -0.85 -9.17 -0.23
N GLY A 132 -1.26 -7.98 -0.64
CA GLY A 132 -2.51 -7.69 -1.33
C GLY A 132 -2.30 -6.71 -2.50
N VAL A 133 -3.41 -6.18 -3.02
CA VAL A 133 -3.41 -5.16 -4.08
C VAL A 133 -4.00 -3.87 -3.50
N GLY A 134 -3.23 -2.79 -3.54
CA GLY A 134 -3.66 -1.45 -3.17
C GLY A 134 -3.53 -0.48 -4.34
N GLY A 135 -4.08 0.71 -4.21
CA GLY A 135 -3.87 1.75 -5.21
C GLY A 135 -4.23 3.14 -4.73
N GLY A 136 -3.90 4.11 -5.59
CA GLY A 136 -4.30 5.49 -5.43
C GLY A 136 -4.47 6.11 -6.81
N VAL A 137 -5.40 7.07 -6.91
CA VAL A 137 -5.73 7.73 -8.16
C VAL A 137 -5.48 9.22 -7.99
N VAL A 138 -4.68 9.79 -8.88
CA VAL A 138 -4.53 11.22 -9.06
C VAL A 138 -5.26 11.59 -10.34
N SER A 139 -6.13 12.60 -10.30
CA SER A 139 -6.81 13.12 -11.48
C SER A 139 -6.85 14.64 -11.46
N ASP A 140 -6.59 15.25 -12.62
CA ASP A 140 -6.36 16.70 -12.76
C ASP A 140 -5.40 17.27 -11.69
N GLY A 141 -4.33 16.52 -11.43
CA GLY A 141 -3.30 16.86 -10.44
C GLY A 141 -3.74 16.79 -8.98
N ARG A 142 -4.87 16.15 -8.67
CA ARG A 142 -5.41 16.01 -7.32
C ARG A 142 -5.54 14.54 -6.92
N LEU A 143 -5.04 14.20 -5.73
CA LEU A 143 -5.26 12.89 -5.15
C LEU A 143 -6.75 12.68 -4.83
N LEU A 144 -7.34 11.62 -5.36
CA LEU A 144 -8.71 11.22 -5.09
C LEU A 144 -8.75 10.32 -3.85
N THR A 145 -9.23 10.85 -2.73
CA THR A 145 -9.52 10.08 -1.51
C THR A 145 -10.97 9.59 -1.47
N GLY A 146 -11.88 10.37 -2.06
CA GLY A 146 -13.33 10.14 -2.03
C GLY A 146 -13.95 10.58 -0.69
N MET A 147 -15.28 10.78 -0.67
CA MET A 147 -15.99 11.29 0.53
C MET A 147 -15.80 10.43 1.78
N SER A 148 -15.56 9.13 1.60
CA SER A 148 -15.40 8.16 2.69
C SER A 148 -14.01 7.54 2.76
N GLY A 149 -13.02 8.08 2.02
CA GLY A 149 -11.66 7.54 1.96
C GLY A 149 -11.50 6.25 1.14
N LEU A 150 -12.54 5.81 0.43
CA LEU A 150 -12.57 4.53 -0.27
C LEU A 150 -11.97 4.58 -1.70
N ALA A 151 -11.79 5.76 -2.29
CA ALA A 151 -11.26 5.85 -3.66
C ALA A 151 -9.86 5.23 -3.75
N GLY A 152 -9.56 4.54 -4.86
CA GLY A 152 -8.26 3.88 -5.04
C GLY A 152 -8.11 2.48 -4.43
N HIS A 153 -9.15 1.91 -3.80
CA HIS A 153 -9.15 0.50 -3.34
C HIS A 153 -9.29 -0.51 -4.51
N LEU A 154 -8.43 -0.38 -5.52
CA LEU A 154 -8.44 -1.11 -6.79
C LEU A 154 -8.24 -2.63 -6.60
N GLY A 155 -7.64 -3.05 -5.49
CA GLY A 155 -7.58 -4.47 -5.14
C GLY A 155 -8.95 -5.12 -4.94
N HIS A 156 -10.01 -4.32 -4.76
CA HIS A 156 -11.36 -4.81 -4.55
C HIS A 156 -12.28 -4.67 -5.77
N THR A 157 -11.71 -4.46 -6.95
CA THR A 157 -12.44 -4.56 -8.22
C THR A 157 -12.48 -6.01 -8.71
N LEU A 158 -13.48 -6.33 -9.52
CA LEU A 158 -13.67 -7.66 -10.11
C LEU A 158 -12.56 -7.94 -11.14
N ALA A 159 -11.89 -9.07 -10.99
CA ALA A 159 -10.93 -9.62 -11.96
C ALA A 159 -11.52 -10.82 -12.71
N ASP A 160 -12.12 -11.77 -11.98
CA ASP A 160 -12.68 -13.01 -12.52
C ASP A 160 -13.90 -13.44 -11.68
N PRO A 161 -15.13 -13.42 -12.22
CA PRO A 161 -16.33 -13.85 -11.49
C PRO A 161 -16.24 -15.26 -10.88
N GLN A 162 -15.42 -16.14 -11.44
CA GLN A 162 -15.20 -17.52 -10.98
C GLN A 162 -13.95 -17.67 -10.11
N GLY A 163 -13.27 -16.56 -9.80
CA GLY A 163 -12.05 -16.53 -9.01
C GLY A 163 -12.25 -16.92 -7.53
N PRO A 164 -11.17 -16.83 -6.73
CA PRO A 164 -11.21 -17.13 -5.29
C PRO A 164 -12.08 -16.12 -4.53
N VAL A 165 -12.53 -16.51 -3.33
CA VAL A 165 -13.16 -15.58 -2.38
C VAL A 165 -12.07 -14.72 -1.74
N CYS A 166 -12.21 -13.40 -1.88
CA CYS A 166 -11.33 -12.43 -1.24
C CYS A 166 -11.61 -12.37 0.26
N GLY A 167 -10.61 -11.96 1.05
CA GLY A 167 -10.78 -11.75 2.49
C GLY A 167 -11.87 -10.73 2.86
N CYS A 168 -12.35 -9.90 1.93
CA CYS A 168 -13.51 -9.03 2.15
C CYS A 168 -14.88 -9.69 1.96
N GLY A 169 -14.93 -10.99 1.59
CA GLY A 169 -16.16 -11.76 1.40
C GLY A 169 -16.67 -11.80 -0.05
N ARG A 170 -16.25 -10.89 -0.93
CA ARG A 170 -16.61 -10.93 -2.35
C ARG A 170 -15.74 -11.92 -3.14
N ARG A 171 -16.31 -12.52 -4.19
CA ARG A 171 -15.61 -13.44 -5.09
C ARG A 171 -14.93 -12.70 -6.23
N GLY A 172 -13.77 -13.21 -6.63
CA GLY A 172 -13.20 -12.85 -7.93
C GLY A 172 -12.45 -11.54 -7.97
N LEU A 173 -12.12 -10.97 -6.81
CA LEU A 173 -11.46 -9.66 -6.75
C LEU A 173 -9.96 -9.78 -7.00
N CYS A 174 -9.34 -8.72 -7.53
CA CYS A 174 -7.89 -8.64 -7.75
C CYS A 174 -7.08 -9.05 -6.51
N GLY A 175 -7.44 -8.52 -5.34
CA GLY A 175 -6.81 -8.82 -4.05
C GLY A 175 -7.22 -10.18 -3.44
N GLY A 176 -8.12 -10.93 -4.08
CA GLY A 176 -8.43 -12.31 -3.72
C GLY A 176 -7.35 -13.31 -4.14
N TYR A 177 -6.49 -12.93 -5.09
CA TYR A 177 -5.36 -13.72 -5.52
C TYR A 177 -4.19 -13.51 -4.56
N ARG A 178 -3.76 -14.57 -3.87
CA ARG A 178 -2.53 -14.53 -3.06
C ARG A 178 -1.34 -14.46 -4.01
N LEU A 179 -0.84 -13.26 -4.23
CA LEU A 179 0.35 -13.01 -5.02
C LEU A 179 1.56 -13.37 -4.16
N ARG A 180 2.02 -14.62 -4.28
CA ARG A 180 3.33 -15.01 -3.76
C ARG A 180 4.36 -14.39 -4.69
N THR A 181 5.14 -13.42 -4.19
CA THR A 181 6.42 -13.10 -4.81
C THR A 181 7.31 -14.34 -4.71
N ARG A 182 7.38 -15.13 -5.79
CA ARG A 182 8.51 -16.05 -5.93
C ARG A 182 9.73 -15.18 -6.17
N HIS A 183 10.66 -15.18 -5.22
CA HIS A 183 11.98 -14.62 -5.44
C HIS A 183 12.62 -15.43 -6.57
N CYS A 184 12.68 -14.88 -7.78
CA CYS A 184 13.38 -15.53 -8.86
C CYS A 184 14.87 -15.39 -8.53
N GLY A 185 15.51 -16.51 -8.16
CA GLY A 185 16.93 -16.55 -7.87
C GLY A 185 17.72 -15.95 -9.02
N SER A 186 18.71 -15.13 -8.68
CA SER A 186 19.68 -14.55 -9.61
C SER A 186 20.38 -15.65 -10.41
N GLY A 187 19.94 -15.86 -11.65
CA GLY A 187 20.52 -16.85 -12.55
C GLY A 187 20.30 -16.45 -14.01
N ALA A 188 21.41 -16.24 -14.72
CA ALA A 188 21.59 -15.94 -16.13
C ALA A 188 21.25 -14.51 -16.60
N GLY A 189 22.29 -13.81 -17.06
CA GLY A 189 22.29 -12.40 -17.41
C GLY A 189 21.60 -12.05 -18.72
N PHE A 190 20.99 -10.87 -18.72
CA PHE A 190 20.56 -10.14 -19.91
C PHE A 190 21.52 -8.95 -20.14
N PRO A 191 22.07 -8.76 -21.35
CA PRO A 191 22.84 -7.56 -21.66
C PRO A 191 21.86 -6.43 -22.00
N GLY A 192 21.62 -5.55 -21.05
CA GLY A 192 20.83 -4.34 -21.26
C GLY A 192 20.51 -3.63 -19.95
N ARG A 193 20.93 -2.37 -19.78
CA ARG A 193 20.69 -1.57 -18.58
C ARG A 193 19.20 -1.24 -18.42
N VAL A 194 18.44 -2.15 -17.81
CA VAL A 194 17.13 -1.86 -17.23
C VAL A 194 17.35 -1.58 -15.74
N ARG A 195 17.13 -0.33 -15.31
CA ARG A 195 17.06 0.00 -13.89
C ARG A 195 15.82 -0.68 -13.31
N ARG A 196 16.04 -1.72 -12.50
CA ARG A 196 15.11 -2.45 -11.61
C ARG A 196 13.61 -2.11 -11.80
N GLN A 197 12.99 -2.75 -12.80
CA GLN A 197 11.54 -2.93 -12.84
C GLN A 197 11.22 -4.29 -12.22
N ASN A 198 10.37 -4.30 -11.20
CA ASN A 198 9.93 -5.51 -10.52
C ASN A 198 9.08 -6.39 -11.45
N CYS A 199 9.55 -7.63 -11.57
CA CYS A 199 8.91 -8.88 -11.99
C CYS A 199 7.53 -8.83 -12.65
N LEU A 200 7.50 -9.27 -13.91
CA LEU A 200 6.33 -9.86 -14.57
C LEU A 200 5.71 -10.96 -13.69
N CYS A 201 4.49 -10.74 -13.22
CA CYS A 201 3.67 -11.78 -12.61
C CYS A 201 3.14 -12.70 -13.71
N THR A 202 3.67 -13.92 -13.80
CA THR A 202 2.95 -15.01 -14.47
C THR A 202 1.76 -15.39 -13.58
N CYS A 203 0.56 -15.00 -14.00
CA CYS A 203 -0.68 -15.51 -13.43
C CYS A 203 -0.67 -17.05 -13.59
N GLY A 204 -0.73 -17.77 -12.47
CA GLY A 204 -0.65 -19.23 -12.47
C GLY A 204 -1.86 -19.87 -13.13
N CYS A 205 -1.77 -20.17 -14.43
CA CYS A 205 -2.54 -21.24 -15.03
C CYS A 205 -2.15 -22.54 -14.32
N ARG A 206 -3.14 -23.24 -13.75
CA ARG A 206 -2.94 -24.57 -13.16
C ARG A 206 -2.39 -25.50 -14.24
N GLU A 207 -1.21 -26.05 -14.00
CA GLU A 207 -0.67 -27.20 -14.74
C GLU A 207 -1.59 -28.41 -14.54
N ARG A 208 -2.51 -28.63 -15.50
CA ARG A 208 -2.95 -29.98 -15.83
C ARG A 208 -2.20 -30.38 -17.09
N THR A 209 -1.09 -31.09 -16.89
CA THR A 209 -0.51 -32.19 -17.70
C THR A 209 0.99 -32.19 -17.47
N GLY A 210 1.52 -33.33 -17.00
CA GLY A 210 2.94 -33.50 -16.74
C GLY A 210 3.78 -33.25 -17.99
N CYS A 211 4.89 -32.54 -17.81
CA CYS A 211 5.96 -32.52 -18.78
C CYS A 211 7.23 -33.02 -18.08
N ALA A 212 7.57 -34.27 -18.41
CA ALA A 212 8.84 -34.86 -18.05
C ALA A 212 10.00 -34.05 -18.63
N SER A 213 11.12 -34.10 -17.93
CA SER A 213 12.46 -33.66 -18.31
C SER A 213 12.79 -33.86 -19.80
N GLY A 214 13.40 -32.86 -20.43
CA GLY A 214 14.18 -33.06 -21.64
C GLY A 214 13.93 -32.01 -22.73
N SER A 215 14.99 -31.27 -23.04
CA SER A 215 15.27 -30.57 -24.30
C SER A 215 14.35 -30.89 -25.49
N ALA A 216 13.66 -29.88 -26.02
CA ALA A 216 13.73 -29.45 -27.43
C ALA A 216 12.57 -28.52 -27.81
N LEU A 217 12.82 -27.73 -28.84
CA LEU A 217 11.87 -27.07 -29.76
C LEU A 217 11.37 -25.66 -29.40
N ARG A 218 12.16 -24.71 -29.91
CA ARG A 218 11.70 -23.49 -30.58
C ARG A 218 10.46 -23.77 -31.43
N ALA A 219 9.33 -23.14 -31.13
CA ALA A 219 8.35 -22.59 -32.09
C ALA A 219 7.06 -22.19 -31.36
N GLY A 220 6.51 -21.01 -31.69
CA GLY A 220 5.06 -20.77 -31.56
C GLY A 220 4.60 -19.81 -30.46
N CYS A 221 5.11 -18.58 -30.42
CA CYS A 221 4.39 -17.48 -29.78
C CYS A 221 3.47 -16.84 -30.86
N ARG A 222 2.19 -17.20 -30.89
CA ARG A 222 1.19 -16.47 -31.69
C ARG A 222 0.68 -15.29 -30.87
N ALA A 223 1.04 -14.09 -31.32
CA ALA A 223 0.45 -12.84 -30.88
C ALA A 223 -1.05 -12.82 -31.22
N VAL A 224 -1.90 -12.57 -30.22
CA VAL A 224 -3.30 -12.18 -30.46
C VAL A 224 -3.32 -10.66 -30.60
N ASN A 225 -3.44 -10.20 -31.84
CA ASN A 225 -3.78 -8.83 -32.19
C ASN A 225 -5.21 -8.55 -31.74
N CYS A 226 -5.41 -7.63 -30.79
CA CYS A 226 -6.69 -6.94 -30.64
C CYS A 226 -6.56 -5.56 -31.28
N ARG A 227 -7.10 -5.42 -32.50
CA ARG A 227 -7.50 -4.15 -33.10
C ARG A 227 -9.03 -4.13 -33.21
N CYS A 228 -9.67 -3.26 -32.45
CA CYS A 228 -10.51 -2.13 -32.88
C CYS A 228 -10.86 -1.33 -31.63
#